data_AF-A0A3E0Q4Y2-F1
#
_entry.id   AF-A0A3E0Q4Y2-F1
#
_cell.length_a   1.000
_cell.length_b   1.000
_cell.length_c   1.000
_cell.angle_alpha   90.00
_cell.angle_beta   90.00
_cell.angle_gamma   90.00
#
_symmetry.space_group_name_H-M   'P 1'
#
loop_
_entity.id
_entity.type
_entity.pdbx_description
1 polymer ?
#
loop_
_entity_poly.entity_id
_entity_poly.type
_entity_poly.pdbx_seq_one_letter_code
_entity_poly.pdbx_strand_id
1 'polypeptide(L)'
;TVEELWNTTELETDSLVDWKPAELERRLNKRIRWPFVVIWGVILGVLAYAGYWAWGTQQTGSDLVVVAVQDAARDLGDTLEPMAEAVLALTATGDPIAESILTASGQTDDASRALFSVAAELPQTQSSTRSIASEAATHALEASKGLTSAAAYVGAVAPVLTPPPLITDPESIDLATAATDFGSWRSRFETMLSSLPDGVMTPVTQNLTAIGNRLEGIQTAYLDGLREDDALAAAAALDDLSAELSAAWDLLEAETEVARQAVVSQIEAAQDALVSLTG
;
A
#
# COMPACT_ATOMS: atom_id res chain seq x y z
N THR A 1 29.37 46.00 57.84
CA THR A 1 28.25 46.60 57.12
C THR A 1 28.74 47.04 55.76
N VAL A 2 27.88 46.87 54.76
CA VAL A 2 27.99 47.44 53.40
C VAL A 2 28.17 48.96 53.51
N GLU A 3 28.82 49.60 52.53
CA GLU A 3 29.04 51.07 52.37
C GLU A 3 30.32 51.68 52.96
N GLU A 4 31.47 51.31 52.41
CA GLU A 4 32.46 52.33 52.00
C GLU A 4 32.43 52.32 50.45
N LEU A 5 31.61 53.18 49.85
CA LEU A 5 32.07 54.46 49.30
C LEU A 5 33.18 54.19 48.26
N TRP A 6 32.83 53.83 47.03
CA TRP A 6 32.63 54.82 45.97
C TRP A 6 33.41 56.11 46.20
N ASN A 7 34.30 56.43 45.26
CA ASN A 7 35.06 57.68 45.14
C ASN A 7 36.07 57.86 46.27
N THR A 8 37.37 57.80 46.01
CA THR A 8 38.03 58.79 45.16
C THR A 8 39.41 58.30 44.75
N THR A 9 39.69 58.31 43.44
CA THR A 9 40.96 58.82 42.89
C THR A 9 40.82 58.82 41.37
N GLU A 10 40.07 59.80 40.85
CA GLU A 10 40.28 60.26 39.48
C GLU A 10 41.61 61.03 39.43
N LEU A 11 42.47 60.56 38.51
CA LEU A 11 43.41 61.26 37.64
C LEU A 11 43.80 62.72 37.96
N GLU A 12 45.10 62.99 38.06
CA GLU A 12 45.83 63.98 37.23
C GLU A 12 47.35 63.82 37.44
N THR A 13 48.06 63.29 36.43
CA THR A 13 49.00 64.03 35.54
C THR A 13 50.16 64.70 36.27
N ASP A 14 51.34 64.10 36.24
CA ASP A 14 52.43 64.48 35.33
C ASP A 14 53.66 63.59 35.60
N SER A 15 54.55 63.46 34.62
CA SER A 15 55.74 62.59 34.60
C SER A 15 55.56 61.14 34.10
N LEU A 16 54.95 61.02 32.92
CA LEU A 16 55.67 60.34 31.84
C LEU A 16 57.11 60.91 31.79
N VAL A 17 58.12 60.04 31.84
CA VAL A 17 59.39 60.09 31.11
C VAL A 17 60.40 59.20 31.84
N ASP A 18 60.96 58.24 31.09
CA ASP A 18 62.18 57.50 31.40
C ASP A 18 62.15 56.27 32.33
N TRP A 19 61.31 55.29 31.99
CA TRP A 19 61.81 53.91 32.07
C TRP A 19 61.23 52.99 31.00
N LYS A 20 62.10 52.54 30.10
CA LYS A 20 61.84 51.65 28.98
C LYS A 20 62.39 50.25 29.32
N PRO A 21 61.61 49.16 29.22
CA PRO A 21 62.17 47.84 28.99
C PRO A 21 62.13 47.53 27.48
N ALA A 22 63.28 47.15 26.96
CA ALA A 22 63.48 46.74 25.57
C ALA A 22 63.08 45.26 25.37
N GLU A 23 62.83 44.93 24.10
CA GLU A 23 62.91 43.58 23.50
C GLU A 23 61.72 42.61 23.67
N LEU A 24 60.56 42.97 23.12
CA LEU A 24 59.57 41.99 22.63
C LEU A 24 59.08 42.24 21.20
N GLU A 25 59.57 43.30 20.53
CA GLU A 25 59.10 43.70 19.20
C GLU A 25 59.86 43.06 18.03
N ARG A 26 60.93 42.30 18.28
CA ARG A 26 61.85 41.87 17.21
C ARG A 26 61.56 40.52 16.54
N ARG A 27 60.44 39.84 16.86
CA ARG A 27 60.09 38.55 16.21
C ARG A 27 58.69 38.44 15.59
N LEU A 28 57.92 39.52 15.51
CA LEU A 28 56.61 39.52 14.83
C LEU A 28 56.58 40.28 13.50
N ASN A 29 57.74 40.59 12.91
CA ASN A 29 57.81 41.11 11.54
C ASN A 29 57.84 39.97 10.51
N LYS A 30 56.82 39.12 10.47
CA LYS A 30 56.51 38.33 9.28
C LYS A 30 55.71 39.25 8.36
N ARG A 31 56.35 39.75 7.30
CA ARG A 31 55.67 40.39 6.15
C ARG A 31 54.46 39.52 5.78
N ILE A 32 53.26 39.99 6.11
CA ILE A 32 52.04 39.44 5.52
C ILE A 32 52.22 39.60 4.02
N ARG A 33 52.34 38.48 3.31
CA ARG A 33 52.39 38.49 1.85
C ARG A 33 50.99 38.88 1.39
N TRP A 34 50.72 40.18 1.35
CA TRP A 34 49.51 40.79 0.80
C TRP A 34 49.06 40.15 -0.53
N PRO A 35 49.93 39.81 -1.50
CA PRO A 35 49.48 39.09 -2.69
C PRO A 35 48.89 37.71 -2.38
N PHE A 36 49.40 37.01 -1.37
CA PHE A 36 48.86 35.71 -0.93
C PHE A 36 47.49 35.89 -0.28
N VAL A 37 47.29 36.92 0.55
CA VAL A 37 45.99 37.23 1.18
C VAL A 37 44.93 37.59 0.13
N VAL A 38 45.31 38.39 -0.89
CA VAL A 38 44.40 38.74 -1.99
C VAL A 38 44.04 37.51 -2.83
N ILE A 39 45.02 36.65 -3.16
CA ILE A 39 44.76 35.41 -3.90
C ILE A 39 43.81 34.49 -3.12
N TRP A 40 44.04 34.28 -1.82
CA TRP A 40 43.15 33.45 -1.00
C TRP A 40 41.77 34.07 -0.81
N GLY A 41 41.68 35.40 -0.67
CA GLY A 41 40.40 36.11 -0.60
C GLY A 41 39.57 35.97 -1.89
N VAL A 42 40.21 36.06 -3.05
CA VAL A 42 39.55 35.83 -4.35
C VAL A 42 39.11 34.38 -4.50
N ILE A 43 39.97 33.41 -4.15
CA ILE A 43 39.62 31.98 -4.21
C ILE A 43 38.43 31.67 -3.30
N LEU A 44 38.45 32.14 -2.05
CA LEU A 44 37.33 31.95 -1.11
C LEU A 44 36.07 32.67 -1.58
N GLY A 45 36.18 33.86 -2.15
CA GLY A 45 35.04 34.58 -2.73
C GLY A 45 34.41 33.86 -3.91
N VAL A 46 35.23 33.30 -4.81
CA VAL A 46 34.74 32.50 -5.94
C VAL A 46 34.11 31.19 -5.47
N LEU A 47 34.69 30.52 -4.48
CA LEU A 47 34.11 29.30 -3.89
C LEU A 47 32.80 29.59 -3.16
N ALA A 48 32.72 30.71 -2.42
CA ALA A 48 31.49 31.13 -1.74
C ALA A 48 30.39 31.52 -2.73
N TYR A 49 30.74 32.23 -3.81
CA TYR A 49 29.81 32.59 -4.87
C TYR A 49 29.31 31.37 -5.63
N ALA A 50 30.21 30.44 -6.01
CA ALA A 50 29.85 29.18 -6.64
C ALA A 50 28.98 28.31 -5.70
N GLY A 51 29.28 28.30 -4.40
CA GLY A 51 28.47 27.63 -3.39
C GLY A 51 27.07 28.24 -3.25
N TYR A 52 26.96 29.57 -3.26
CA TYR A 52 25.67 30.28 -3.23
C TYR A 52 24.85 30.03 -4.49
N TRP A 53 25.48 30.06 -5.67
CA TRP A 53 24.82 29.75 -6.94
C TRP A 53 24.36 28.30 -7.01
N ALA A 54 25.22 27.36 -6.63
CA ALA A 54 24.87 25.93 -6.57
C ALA A 54 23.72 25.69 -5.58
N TRP A 55 23.76 26.32 -4.41
CA TRP A 55 22.70 26.28 -3.40
C TRP A 55 21.38 26.86 -3.92
N GLY A 56 21.43 28.01 -4.61
CA GLY A 56 20.26 28.63 -5.24
C GLY A 56 19.65 27.74 -6.34
N THR A 57 20.47 27.16 -7.21
CA THR A 57 20.00 26.22 -8.25
C THR A 57 19.44 24.92 -7.67
N GLN A 58 20.00 24.43 -6.56
CA GLN A 58 19.48 23.27 -5.84
C GLN A 58 18.12 23.57 -5.21
N GLN A 59 17.93 24.77 -4.64
CA GLN A 59 16.63 25.17 -4.09
C GLN A 59 15.56 25.32 -5.18
N THR A 60 15.86 25.97 -6.30
CA THR A 60 14.88 26.11 -7.39
C THR A 60 14.51 24.75 -7.99
N GLY A 61 15.47 23.83 -8.12
CA GLY A 61 15.20 22.46 -8.53
C GLY A 61 14.35 21.69 -7.52
N SER A 62 14.60 21.85 -6.21
CA SER A 62 13.81 21.17 -5.18
C SER A 62 12.37 21.67 -5.09
N ASP A 63 12.13 22.96 -5.30
CA ASP A 63 10.78 23.54 -5.24
C ASP A 63 9.90 23.00 -6.39
N LEU A 64 10.48 22.82 -7.59
CA LEU A 64 9.78 22.21 -8.72
C LEU A 64 9.42 20.75 -8.47
N VAL A 65 10.30 19.97 -7.83
CA VAL A 65 10.01 18.57 -7.48
C VAL A 65 8.94 18.47 -6.40
N VAL A 66 8.92 19.39 -5.42
CA VAL A 66 7.84 19.44 -4.41
C VAL A 66 6.48 19.72 -5.07
N VAL A 67 6.41 20.65 -6.02
CA VAL A 67 5.18 20.90 -6.78
C VAL A 67 4.77 19.66 -7.57
N ALA A 68 5.71 18.97 -8.23
CA ALA A 68 5.41 17.73 -8.95
C ALA A 68 4.90 16.61 -8.03
N VAL A 69 5.41 16.49 -6.79
CA VAL A 69 4.88 15.55 -5.79
C VAL A 69 3.46 15.94 -5.39
N GLN A 70 3.16 17.22 -5.21
CA GLN A 70 1.81 17.69 -4.89
C GLN A 70 0.82 17.45 -6.03
N ASP A 71 1.25 17.62 -7.27
CA ASP A 71 0.41 17.33 -8.44
C ASP A 71 0.16 15.83 -8.58
N ALA A 72 1.20 14.99 -8.47
CA ALA A 72 1.03 13.53 -8.45
C ALA A 72 0.17 13.05 -7.27
N ALA A 73 0.24 13.72 -6.12
CA ALA A 73 -0.61 13.45 -4.97
C ALA A 73 -2.09 13.80 -5.25
N ARG A 74 -2.36 14.91 -5.95
CA ARG A 74 -3.72 15.25 -6.40
C ARG A 74 -4.24 14.23 -7.41
N ASP A 75 -3.42 13.88 -8.40
CA ASP A 75 -3.78 12.88 -9.41
C ASP A 75 -4.12 11.53 -8.75
N LEU A 76 -3.35 11.10 -7.74
CA LEU A 76 -3.68 9.91 -6.96
C LEU A 76 -5.00 10.07 -6.21
N GLY A 77 -5.21 11.21 -5.54
CA GLY A 77 -6.44 11.54 -4.82
C GLY A 77 -7.68 11.44 -5.70
N ASP A 78 -7.61 11.94 -6.94
CA ASP A 78 -8.71 11.89 -7.92
C ASP A 78 -9.08 10.44 -8.33
N THR A 79 -8.17 9.46 -8.17
CA THR A 79 -8.47 8.05 -8.43
C THR A 79 -9.12 7.32 -7.25
N LEU A 80 -8.97 7.84 -6.02
CA LEU A 80 -9.43 7.14 -4.81
C LEU A 80 -10.96 7.15 -4.65
N GLU A 81 -11.65 8.17 -5.15
CA GLU A 81 -13.12 8.20 -5.15
C GLU A 81 -13.74 7.15 -6.10
N PRO A 82 -13.36 7.09 -7.40
CA PRO A 82 -13.77 6.01 -8.29
C PRO A 82 -13.44 4.62 -7.75
N MET A 83 -12.32 4.50 -7.02
CA MET A 83 -11.94 3.26 -6.37
C MET A 83 -12.88 2.91 -5.22
N ALA A 84 -13.22 3.85 -4.35
CA ALA A 84 -14.19 3.64 -3.29
C ALA A 84 -15.57 3.24 -3.84
N GLU A 85 -15.99 3.80 -4.97
CA GLU A 85 -17.19 3.36 -5.68
C GLU A 85 -17.06 1.93 -6.23
N ALA A 86 -15.92 1.60 -6.83
CA ALA A 86 -15.65 0.26 -7.36
C ALA A 86 -15.63 -0.81 -6.26
N VAL A 87 -15.21 -0.46 -5.05
CA VAL A 87 -15.26 -1.35 -3.87
C VAL A 87 -16.71 -1.77 -3.55
N LEU A 88 -17.72 -0.96 -3.86
CA LEU A 88 -19.12 -1.33 -3.68
C LEU A 88 -19.61 -2.38 -4.69
N ALA A 89 -18.93 -2.52 -5.83
CA ALA A 89 -19.22 -3.57 -6.80
C ALA A 89 -18.67 -4.95 -6.37
N LEU A 90 -17.70 -4.98 -5.44
CA LEU A 90 -17.19 -6.22 -4.88
C LEU A 90 -18.25 -6.87 -3.99
N THR A 91 -18.89 -7.90 -4.52
CA THR A 91 -19.94 -8.66 -3.84
C THR A 91 -19.76 -10.14 -4.15
N ALA A 92 -20.16 -11.01 -3.22
CA ALA A 92 -20.03 -12.46 -3.43
C ALA A 92 -20.89 -12.97 -4.60
N THR A 93 -21.99 -12.28 -4.92
CA THR A 93 -22.98 -12.68 -5.94
C THR A 93 -22.98 -11.81 -7.19
N GLY A 94 -22.17 -10.74 -7.24
CA GLY A 94 -22.07 -9.83 -8.38
C GLY A 94 -21.17 -10.34 -9.48
N ASP A 95 -20.99 -9.53 -10.53
CA ASP A 95 -19.98 -9.80 -11.54
C ASP A 95 -18.59 -9.64 -10.91
N PRO A 96 -17.84 -10.75 -10.73
CA PRO A 96 -16.62 -10.74 -9.95
C PRO A 96 -15.48 -10.00 -10.62
N ILE A 97 -15.57 -9.71 -11.92
CA ILE A 97 -14.56 -8.92 -12.65
C ILE A 97 -15.28 -7.79 -13.39
N ALA A 98 -16.05 -7.01 -12.63
CA ALA A 98 -16.66 -5.79 -13.14
C ALA A 98 -15.57 -4.87 -13.74
N GLU A 99 -15.82 -4.33 -14.92
CA GLU A 99 -14.92 -3.39 -15.62
C GLU A 99 -14.54 -2.19 -14.75
N SER A 100 -15.44 -1.76 -13.85
CA SER A 100 -15.21 -0.72 -12.86
C SER A 100 -14.07 -1.06 -11.89
N ILE A 101 -14.02 -2.30 -11.38
CA ILE A 101 -12.97 -2.75 -10.45
C ILE A 101 -11.61 -2.75 -11.14
N LEU A 102 -11.52 -3.29 -12.35
CA LEU A 102 -10.28 -3.33 -13.11
C LEU A 102 -9.79 -1.93 -13.47
N THR A 103 -10.69 -1.08 -13.93
CA THR A 103 -10.36 0.30 -14.34
C THR A 103 -9.88 1.13 -13.16
N ALA A 104 -10.63 1.17 -12.07
CA ALA A 104 -10.27 1.97 -10.90
C ALA A 104 -8.97 1.47 -10.26
N SER A 105 -8.82 0.14 -10.09
CA SER A 105 -7.59 -0.43 -9.51
C SER A 105 -6.36 -0.17 -10.38
N GLY A 106 -6.51 -0.23 -11.71
CA GLY A 106 -5.43 0.07 -12.66
C GLY A 106 -5.01 1.54 -12.60
N GLN A 107 -5.98 2.46 -12.60
CA GLN A 107 -5.72 3.90 -12.49
C GLN A 107 -5.03 4.25 -11.16
N THR A 108 -5.49 3.68 -10.05
CA THR A 108 -4.86 3.90 -8.73
C THR A 108 -3.46 3.29 -8.65
N ASP A 109 -3.21 2.11 -9.22
CA ASP A 109 -1.85 1.52 -9.29
C ASP A 109 -0.89 2.41 -10.11
N ASP A 110 -1.32 2.88 -11.28
CA ASP A 110 -0.53 3.77 -12.14
C ASP A 110 -0.21 5.10 -11.42
N ALA A 111 -1.22 5.74 -10.81
CA ALA A 111 -1.03 6.99 -10.06
C ALA A 111 -0.14 6.80 -8.82
N SER A 112 -0.27 5.67 -8.12
CA SER A 112 0.59 5.33 -6.97
C SER A 112 2.05 5.19 -7.41
N ARG A 113 2.31 4.52 -8.53
CA ARG A 113 3.67 4.38 -9.09
C ARG A 113 4.24 5.72 -9.54
N ALA A 114 3.41 6.59 -10.12
CA ALA A 114 3.83 7.95 -10.47
C ALA A 114 4.24 8.74 -9.21
N LEU A 115 3.43 8.71 -8.14
CA LEU A 115 3.76 9.36 -6.87
C LEU A 115 5.05 8.83 -6.26
N PHE A 116 5.25 7.50 -6.25
CA PHE A 116 6.52 6.90 -5.82
C PHE A 116 7.72 7.41 -6.64
N SER A 117 7.58 7.44 -7.96
CA SER A 117 8.64 7.86 -8.87
C SER A 117 9.04 9.31 -8.60
N VAL A 118 8.07 10.22 -8.50
CA VAL A 118 8.35 11.65 -8.29
C VAL A 118 8.87 11.89 -6.86
N ALA A 119 8.33 11.21 -5.85
CA ALA A 119 8.81 11.33 -4.48
C ALA A 119 10.27 10.87 -4.31
N ALA A 120 10.73 9.91 -5.11
CA ALA A 120 12.12 9.45 -5.09
C ALA A 120 13.11 10.54 -5.53
N GLU A 121 12.67 11.52 -6.32
CA GLU A 121 13.50 12.63 -6.81
C GLU A 121 13.68 13.75 -5.77
N LEU A 122 12.89 13.73 -4.68
CA LEU A 122 13.01 14.73 -3.62
C LEU A 122 14.43 14.74 -3.01
N PRO A 123 14.94 15.90 -2.58
CA PRO A 123 16.21 15.96 -1.85
C PRO A 123 16.09 15.35 -0.45
N GLN A 124 17.22 15.05 0.20
CA GLN A 124 17.24 14.49 1.56
C GLN A 124 16.64 15.42 2.62
N THR A 125 16.67 16.73 2.38
CA THR A 125 16.07 17.74 3.25
C THR A 125 14.54 17.65 3.31
N GLN A 126 13.91 16.97 2.34
CA GLN A 126 12.46 16.72 2.26
C GLN A 126 12.11 15.27 2.62
N SER A 127 12.83 14.68 3.59
CA SER A 127 12.62 13.28 3.99
C SER A 127 11.21 13.00 4.50
N SER A 128 10.58 13.97 5.18
CA SER A 128 9.19 13.85 5.65
C SER A 128 8.21 13.75 4.49
N THR A 129 8.28 14.66 3.53
CA THR A 129 7.44 14.65 2.31
C THR A 129 7.60 13.35 1.54
N ARG A 130 8.85 12.87 1.39
CA ARG A 130 9.11 11.57 0.75
C ARG A 130 8.45 10.41 1.49
N SER A 131 8.54 10.41 2.82
CA SER A 131 7.94 9.37 3.65
C SER A 131 6.42 9.35 3.51
N ILE A 132 5.77 10.51 3.59
CA ILE A 132 4.31 10.62 3.49
C ILE A 132 3.82 10.24 2.07
N ALA A 133 4.53 10.67 1.02
CA ALA A 133 4.20 10.29 -0.35
C ALA A 133 4.36 8.77 -0.59
N SER A 134 5.42 8.17 -0.04
CA SER A 134 5.63 6.73 -0.06
C SER A 134 4.52 5.98 0.69
N GLU A 135 4.08 6.50 1.83
CA GLU A 135 3.01 5.91 2.64
C GLU A 135 1.66 5.97 1.91
N ALA A 136 1.27 7.14 1.40
CA ALA A 136 0.07 7.33 0.60
C ALA A 136 0.03 6.37 -0.61
N ALA A 137 1.12 6.32 -1.38
CA ALA A 137 1.23 5.43 -2.54
C ALA A 137 1.24 3.95 -2.15
N THR A 138 1.78 3.59 -0.98
CA THR A 138 1.74 2.21 -0.47
C THR A 138 0.31 1.80 -0.16
N HIS A 139 -0.42 2.62 0.61
CA HIS A 139 -1.80 2.33 0.99
C HIS A 139 -2.72 2.22 -0.24
N ALA A 140 -2.59 3.14 -1.20
CA ALA A 140 -3.35 3.09 -2.44
C ALA A 140 -3.04 1.84 -3.30
N LEU A 141 -1.76 1.43 -3.35
CA LEU A 141 -1.34 0.19 -4.02
C LEU A 141 -1.83 -1.07 -3.30
N GLU A 142 -1.85 -1.07 -1.97
CA GLU A 142 -2.40 -2.17 -1.17
C GLU A 142 -3.91 -2.28 -1.37
N ALA A 143 -4.62 -1.15 -1.42
CA ALA A 143 -6.02 -1.10 -1.77
C ALA A 143 -6.28 -1.73 -3.14
N SER A 144 -5.47 -1.40 -4.17
CA SER A 144 -5.73 -1.84 -5.55
C SER A 144 -5.46 -3.32 -5.72
N LYS A 145 -4.39 -3.81 -5.11
CA LYS A 145 -4.07 -5.24 -5.04
C LYS A 145 -5.12 -6.01 -4.24
N GLY A 146 -5.55 -5.47 -3.09
CA GLY A 146 -6.55 -6.09 -2.23
C GLY A 146 -7.88 -6.27 -2.97
N LEU A 147 -8.35 -5.20 -3.63
CA LEU A 147 -9.60 -5.21 -4.40
C LEU A 147 -9.55 -6.20 -5.55
N THR A 148 -8.49 -6.15 -6.38
CA THR A 148 -8.35 -7.06 -7.54
C THR A 148 -8.17 -8.52 -7.12
N SER A 149 -7.43 -8.78 -6.04
CA SER A 149 -7.24 -10.14 -5.52
C SER A 149 -8.53 -10.72 -4.95
N ALA A 150 -9.29 -9.92 -4.19
CA ALA A 150 -10.59 -10.34 -3.66
C ALA A 150 -11.60 -10.59 -4.80
N ALA A 151 -11.67 -9.69 -5.78
CA ALA A 151 -12.53 -9.81 -6.95
C ALA A 151 -12.23 -11.09 -7.76
N ALA A 152 -10.94 -11.35 -8.04
CA ALA A 152 -10.51 -12.56 -8.73
C ALA A 152 -10.84 -13.84 -7.93
N TYR A 153 -10.65 -13.81 -6.60
CA TYR A 153 -10.97 -14.93 -5.73
C TYR A 153 -12.47 -15.24 -5.74
N VAL A 154 -13.31 -14.23 -5.51
CA VAL A 154 -14.78 -14.36 -5.56
C VAL A 154 -15.22 -14.91 -6.92
N GLY A 155 -14.63 -14.43 -8.01
CA GLY A 155 -14.98 -14.89 -9.35
C GLY A 155 -14.59 -16.30 -9.69
N ALA A 156 -13.55 -16.83 -9.05
CA ALA A 156 -13.20 -18.23 -9.17
C ALA A 156 -14.14 -19.12 -8.33
N VAL A 157 -14.50 -18.68 -7.12
CA VAL A 157 -15.23 -19.50 -6.14
C VAL A 157 -16.74 -19.50 -6.35
N ALA A 158 -17.36 -18.34 -6.54
CA ALA A 158 -18.82 -18.20 -6.64
C ALA A 158 -19.47 -19.18 -7.65
N PRO A 159 -18.93 -19.37 -8.88
CA PRO A 159 -19.55 -20.27 -9.86
C PRO A 159 -19.55 -21.75 -9.46
N VAL A 160 -18.58 -22.21 -8.67
CA VAL A 160 -18.48 -23.63 -8.28
C VAL A 160 -19.26 -23.96 -7.02
N LEU A 161 -19.64 -22.95 -6.23
CA LEU A 161 -20.53 -23.11 -5.08
C LEU A 161 -22.00 -23.36 -5.47
N THR A 162 -22.34 -23.20 -6.75
CA THR A 162 -23.65 -23.59 -7.29
C THR A 162 -23.47 -24.80 -8.20
N PRO A 163 -23.71 -26.03 -7.69
CA PRO A 163 -23.59 -27.22 -8.51
C PRO A 163 -24.65 -27.19 -9.63
N PRO A 164 -24.42 -27.88 -10.75
CA PRO A 164 -25.46 -28.08 -11.75
C PRO A 164 -26.67 -28.78 -11.10
N PRO A 165 -27.89 -28.62 -11.64
CA PRO A 165 -29.05 -29.33 -11.14
C PRO A 165 -28.82 -30.84 -11.29
N LEU A 166 -28.61 -31.53 -10.17
CA LEU A 166 -28.41 -32.97 -10.12
C LEU A 166 -29.77 -33.66 -9.90
N ILE A 167 -30.07 -34.62 -10.77
CA ILE A 167 -31.37 -35.31 -10.79
C ILE A 167 -31.38 -36.42 -9.74
N THR A 168 -32.42 -36.50 -8.92
CA THR A 168 -32.54 -37.48 -7.83
C THR A 168 -33.49 -38.63 -8.13
N ASP A 169 -34.34 -38.50 -9.16
CA ASP A 169 -35.30 -39.53 -9.55
C ASP A 169 -34.63 -40.57 -10.47
N PRO A 170 -34.47 -41.83 -10.03
CA PRO A 170 -33.82 -42.90 -10.80
C PRO A 170 -34.50 -43.22 -12.14
N GLU A 171 -35.80 -42.95 -12.28
CA GLU A 171 -36.52 -43.17 -13.54
C GLU A 171 -36.21 -42.10 -14.59
N SER A 172 -35.66 -40.96 -14.15
CA SER A 172 -35.46 -39.76 -14.97
C SER A 172 -34.01 -39.53 -15.41
N ILE A 173 -33.05 -40.30 -14.89
CA ILE A 173 -31.63 -40.20 -15.24
C ILE A 173 -30.94 -41.58 -15.20
N ASP A 174 -30.08 -41.87 -16.17
CA ASP A 174 -29.24 -43.07 -16.10
C ASP A 174 -28.01 -42.85 -15.20
N LEU A 175 -27.57 -43.92 -14.54
CA LEU A 175 -26.48 -43.86 -13.55
C LEU A 175 -25.15 -43.35 -14.15
N ALA A 176 -24.89 -43.58 -15.44
CA ALA A 176 -23.66 -43.13 -16.09
C ALA A 176 -23.68 -41.62 -16.34
N THR A 177 -24.83 -41.07 -16.75
CA THR A 177 -25.04 -39.62 -16.87
C THR A 177 -24.94 -38.94 -15.52
N ALA A 178 -25.62 -39.46 -14.48
CA ALA A 178 -25.53 -38.93 -13.12
C ALA A 178 -24.09 -38.89 -12.59
N ALA A 179 -23.32 -39.97 -12.82
CA ALA A 179 -21.90 -40.03 -12.43
C ALA A 179 -21.04 -39.02 -13.21
N THR A 180 -21.35 -38.82 -14.49
CA THR A 180 -20.63 -37.87 -15.36
C THR A 180 -20.90 -36.43 -14.96
N ASP A 181 -22.15 -36.07 -14.67
CA ASP A 181 -22.54 -34.72 -14.28
C ASP A 181 -21.91 -34.32 -12.94
N PHE A 182 -22.05 -35.19 -11.92
CA PHE A 182 -21.41 -34.97 -10.62
C PHE A 182 -19.88 -34.92 -10.75
N GLY A 183 -19.29 -35.88 -11.46
CA GLY A 183 -17.83 -35.96 -11.64
C GLY A 183 -17.26 -34.76 -12.38
N SER A 184 -17.99 -34.23 -13.37
CA SER A 184 -17.60 -33.03 -14.12
C SER A 184 -17.60 -31.78 -13.24
N TRP A 185 -18.64 -31.61 -12.41
CA TRP A 185 -18.67 -30.51 -11.45
C TRP A 185 -17.56 -30.65 -10.39
N ARG A 186 -17.38 -31.85 -9.81
CA ARG A 186 -16.31 -32.11 -8.84
C ARG A 186 -14.94 -31.79 -9.40
N SER A 187 -14.66 -32.19 -10.64
CA SER A 187 -13.38 -31.88 -11.29
C SER A 187 -13.15 -30.37 -11.44
N ARG A 188 -14.19 -29.59 -11.74
CA ARG A 188 -14.10 -28.11 -11.76
C ARG A 188 -13.84 -27.54 -10.38
N PHE A 189 -14.51 -28.05 -9.36
CA PHE A 189 -14.31 -27.66 -7.96
C PHE A 189 -12.85 -27.90 -7.52
N GLU A 190 -12.31 -29.10 -7.77
CA GLU A 190 -10.93 -29.45 -7.41
C GLU A 190 -9.90 -28.63 -8.20
N THR A 191 -10.14 -28.41 -9.49
CA THR A 191 -9.28 -27.56 -10.34
C THR A 191 -9.27 -26.13 -9.81
N MET A 192 -10.44 -25.56 -9.52
CA MET A 192 -10.58 -24.24 -8.91
C MET A 192 -9.78 -24.18 -7.60
N LEU A 193 -9.99 -25.14 -6.69
CA LEU A 193 -9.32 -25.19 -5.39
C LEU A 193 -7.79 -25.20 -5.54
N SER A 194 -7.25 -25.96 -6.49
CA SER A 194 -5.81 -26.02 -6.77
C SER A 194 -5.22 -24.75 -7.38
N SER A 195 -6.07 -23.88 -7.92
CA SER A 195 -5.69 -22.63 -8.59
C SER A 195 -5.87 -21.37 -7.73
N LEU A 196 -6.48 -21.51 -6.54
CA LEU A 196 -6.71 -20.38 -5.65
C LEU A 196 -5.38 -19.81 -5.13
N PRO A 197 -5.25 -18.47 -5.07
CA PRO A 197 -4.06 -17.83 -4.54
C PRO A 197 -3.90 -18.07 -3.03
N ASP A 198 -2.67 -18.34 -2.61
CA ASP A 198 -2.34 -18.49 -1.19
C ASP A 198 -2.54 -17.17 -0.43
N GLY A 199 -3.04 -17.27 0.81
CA GLY A 199 -3.17 -16.14 1.73
C GLY A 199 -4.38 -15.22 1.50
N VAL A 200 -5.10 -15.37 0.39
CA VAL A 200 -6.35 -14.64 0.12
C VAL A 200 -7.54 -15.44 0.66
N MET A 201 -8.41 -14.80 1.45
CA MET A 201 -9.64 -15.41 2.01
C MET A 201 -9.39 -16.81 2.59
N THR A 202 -8.31 -16.94 3.37
CA THR A 202 -7.84 -18.23 3.92
C THR A 202 -8.94 -19.05 4.59
N PRO A 203 -9.87 -18.46 5.37
CA PRO A 203 -10.99 -19.22 5.95
C PRO A 203 -11.87 -19.92 4.91
N VAL A 204 -12.17 -19.25 3.79
CA VAL A 204 -12.94 -19.84 2.67
C VAL A 204 -12.17 -21.01 2.06
N THR A 205 -10.89 -20.84 1.74
CA THR A 205 -10.05 -21.90 1.15
C THR A 205 -9.98 -23.15 2.05
N GLN A 206 -9.86 -22.95 3.37
CA GLN A 206 -9.88 -24.05 4.34
C GLN A 206 -11.21 -24.79 4.36
N ASN A 207 -12.33 -24.06 4.31
CA ASN A 207 -13.66 -24.65 4.24
C ASN A 207 -13.86 -25.43 2.92
N LEU A 208 -13.48 -24.86 1.78
CA LEU A 208 -13.56 -25.54 0.47
C LEU A 208 -12.70 -26.80 0.41
N THR A 209 -11.54 -26.79 1.06
CA THR A 209 -10.69 -27.99 1.19
C THR A 209 -11.41 -29.08 2.00
N ALA A 210 -12.09 -28.72 3.08
CA ALA A 210 -12.88 -29.66 3.87
C ALA A 210 -14.03 -30.27 3.06
N ILE A 211 -14.74 -29.46 2.27
CA ILE A 211 -15.79 -29.92 1.35
C ILE A 211 -15.19 -30.88 0.32
N GLY A 212 -14.09 -30.49 -0.34
CA GLY A 212 -13.38 -31.32 -1.33
C GLY A 212 -13.06 -32.73 -0.81
N ASN A 213 -12.63 -32.85 0.45
CA ASN A 213 -12.34 -34.13 1.09
C ASN A 213 -13.59 -35.02 1.32
N ARG A 214 -14.79 -34.44 1.30
CA ARG A 214 -16.07 -35.16 1.50
C ARG A 214 -16.81 -35.47 0.19
N LEU A 215 -16.47 -34.79 -0.91
CA LEU A 215 -17.17 -34.92 -2.19
C LEU A 215 -17.19 -36.35 -2.74
N GLU A 216 -16.14 -37.14 -2.54
CA GLU A 216 -16.12 -38.55 -2.96
C GLU A 216 -17.16 -39.39 -2.20
N GLY A 217 -17.29 -39.18 -0.89
CA GLY A 217 -18.29 -39.86 -0.07
C GLY A 217 -19.71 -39.46 -0.44
N ILE A 218 -19.94 -38.17 -0.67
CA ILE A 218 -21.24 -37.63 -1.13
C ILE A 218 -21.60 -38.20 -2.51
N GLN A 219 -20.65 -38.21 -3.45
CA GLN A 219 -20.87 -38.79 -4.79
C GLN A 219 -21.25 -40.27 -4.69
N THR A 220 -20.59 -41.02 -3.83
CA THR A 220 -20.86 -42.45 -3.61
C THR A 220 -22.29 -42.64 -3.08
N ALA A 221 -22.67 -41.90 -2.02
CA ALA A 221 -24.01 -41.98 -1.45
C ALA A 221 -25.11 -41.59 -2.46
N TYR A 222 -24.88 -40.55 -3.26
CA TYR A 222 -25.80 -40.12 -4.31
C TYR A 222 -26.00 -41.21 -5.38
N LEU A 223 -24.90 -41.78 -5.90
CA LEU A 223 -24.98 -42.81 -6.94
C LEU A 223 -25.50 -44.15 -6.40
N ASP A 224 -25.25 -44.47 -5.13
CA ASP A 224 -25.79 -45.66 -4.47
C ASP A 224 -27.31 -45.54 -4.31
N GLY A 225 -27.81 -44.37 -3.88
CA GLY A 225 -29.26 -44.10 -3.83
C GLY A 225 -29.93 -44.29 -5.19
N LEU A 226 -29.35 -43.76 -6.27
CA LEU A 226 -29.86 -43.97 -7.63
C LEU A 226 -29.80 -45.45 -8.06
N ARG A 227 -28.75 -46.19 -7.70
CA ARG A 227 -28.61 -47.61 -8.05
C ARG A 227 -29.62 -48.50 -7.34
N GLU A 228 -30.01 -48.13 -6.12
CA GLU A 228 -30.96 -48.87 -5.28
C GLU A 228 -32.42 -48.45 -5.50
N ASP A 229 -32.69 -47.61 -6.50
CA ASP A 229 -33.99 -46.98 -6.76
C ASP A 229 -34.55 -46.20 -5.54
N ASP A 230 -33.65 -45.64 -4.70
CA ASP A 230 -33.98 -44.84 -3.52
C ASP A 230 -33.71 -43.35 -3.76
N ALA A 231 -34.74 -42.66 -4.29
CA ALA A 231 -34.70 -41.23 -4.52
C ALA A 231 -34.51 -40.41 -3.23
N LEU A 232 -34.93 -40.92 -2.07
CA LEU A 232 -34.75 -40.22 -0.78
C LEU A 232 -33.30 -40.28 -0.33
N ALA A 233 -32.62 -41.41 -0.49
CA ALA A 233 -31.19 -41.53 -0.22
C ALA A 233 -30.36 -40.63 -1.15
N ALA A 234 -30.69 -40.61 -2.45
CA ALA A 234 -30.05 -39.71 -3.41
C ALA A 234 -30.27 -38.24 -3.05
N ALA A 235 -31.50 -37.85 -2.69
CA ALA A 235 -31.81 -36.50 -2.24
C ALA A 235 -31.09 -36.12 -0.94
N ALA A 236 -31.02 -37.02 0.04
CA ALA A 236 -30.31 -36.75 1.29
C ALA A 236 -28.82 -36.45 1.07
N ALA A 237 -28.15 -37.17 0.16
CA ALA A 237 -26.77 -36.88 -0.20
C ALA A 237 -26.60 -35.49 -0.85
N LEU A 238 -27.54 -35.07 -1.68
CA LEU A 238 -27.53 -33.73 -2.29
C LEU A 238 -27.91 -32.63 -1.30
N ASP A 239 -28.77 -32.90 -0.33
CA ASP A 239 -29.11 -31.97 0.76
C ASP A 239 -27.88 -31.72 1.65
N ASP A 240 -27.13 -32.78 1.99
CA ASP A 240 -25.86 -32.65 2.70
C ASP A 240 -24.87 -31.78 1.94
N LEU A 241 -24.73 -32.01 0.61
CA LEU A 241 -23.89 -31.17 -0.25
C LEU A 241 -24.37 -29.72 -0.27
N SER A 242 -25.69 -29.51 -0.43
CA SER A 242 -26.28 -28.17 -0.47
C SER A 242 -26.05 -27.42 0.84
N ALA A 243 -26.13 -28.10 1.98
CA ALA A 243 -25.87 -27.50 3.29
C ALA A 243 -24.40 -27.07 3.42
N GLU A 244 -23.45 -27.90 2.96
CA GLU A 244 -22.03 -27.55 2.95
C GLU A 244 -21.73 -26.37 2.03
N LEU A 245 -22.28 -26.35 0.82
CA LEU A 245 -22.08 -25.26 -0.13
C LEU A 245 -22.76 -23.96 0.32
N SER A 246 -23.90 -24.05 1.00
CA SER A 246 -24.55 -22.87 1.61
C SER A 246 -23.68 -22.28 2.72
N ALA A 247 -23.07 -23.11 3.56
CA ALA A 247 -22.15 -22.62 4.59
C ALA A 247 -20.89 -21.98 3.98
N ALA A 248 -20.41 -22.52 2.85
CA ALA A 248 -19.31 -21.91 2.10
C ALA A 248 -19.70 -20.56 1.48
N TRP A 249 -20.95 -20.43 1.00
CA TRP A 249 -21.50 -19.15 0.51
C TRP A 249 -21.54 -18.09 1.61
N ASP A 250 -22.08 -18.43 2.79
CA ASP A 250 -22.14 -17.51 3.93
C ASP A 250 -20.74 -17.04 4.34
N LEU A 251 -19.77 -17.96 4.32
CA LEU A 251 -18.39 -17.65 4.64
C LEU A 251 -17.73 -16.78 3.56
N LEU A 252 -17.99 -17.05 2.27
CA LEU A 252 -17.50 -16.21 1.17
C LEU A 252 -18.05 -14.79 1.27
N GLU A 253 -19.33 -14.63 1.61
CA GLU A 253 -19.94 -13.31 1.82
C GLU A 253 -19.28 -12.56 2.99
N ALA A 254 -19.09 -13.23 4.13
CA ALA A 254 -18.43 -12.64 5.29
C ALA A 254 -16.98 -12.21 4.99
N GLU A 255 -16.20 -13.06 4.32
CA GLU A 255 -14.80 -12.75 3.98
C GLU A 255 -14.68 -11.70 2.87
N THR A 256 -15.65 -11.65 1.96
CA THR A 256 -15.77 -10.55 0.98
C THR A 256 -16.00 -9.22 1.67
N GLU A 257 -16.85 -9.18 2.69
CA GLU A 257 -17.07 -7.97 3.49
C GLU A 257 -15.82 -7.55 4.27
N VAL A 258 -15.08 -8.50 4.86
CA VAL A 258 -13.78 -8.21 5.51
C VAL A 258 -12.78 -7.63 4.52
N ALA A 259 -12.66 -8.22 3.33
CA ALA A 259 -11.79 -7.70 2.28
C ALA A 259 -12.21 -6.29 1.85
N ARG A 260 -13.52 -6.04 1.71
CA ARG A 260 -14.08 -4.72 1.39
C ARG A 260 -13.67 -3.67 2.42
N GLN A 261 -13.85 -3.97 3.71
CA GLN A 261 -13.47 -3.08 4.81
C GLN A 261 -11.96 -2.82 4.85
N ALA A 262 -11.13 -3.84 4.59
CA ALA A 262 -9.69 -3.69 4.51
C ALA A 262 -9.29 -2.74 3.38
N VAL A 263 -9.90 -2.86 2.19
CA VAL A 263 -9.66 -1.94 1.06
C VAL A 263 -10.11 -0.52 1.39
N VAL A 264 -11.30 -0.34 1.99
CA VAL A 264 -11.78 1.00 2.41
C VAL A 264 -10.80 1.64 3.40
N SER A 265 -10.35 0.90 4.41
CA SER A 265 -9.38 1.40 5.39
C SER A 265 -8.07 1.83 4.74
N GLN A 266 -7.61 1.14 3.70
CA GLN A 266 -6.42 1.50 2.93
C GLN A 266 -6.65 2.76 2.07
N ILE A 267 -7.84 2.91 1.48
CA ILE A 267 -8.23 4.13 0.77
C ILE A 267 -8.25 5.33 1.72
N GLU A 268 -8.86 5.19 2.89
CA GLU A 268 -8.91 6.25 3.92
C GLU A 268 -7.50 6.64 4.40
N ALA A 269 -6.64 5.65 4.69
CA ALA A 269 -5.25 5.90 5.07
C ALA A 269 -4.46 6.63 3.97
N ALA A 270 -4.67 6.27 2.70
CA ALA A 270 -4.09 6.98 1.58
C ALA A 270 -4.59 8.43 1.51
N GLN A 271 -5.91 8.66 1.65
CA GLN A 271 -6.49 10.00 1.64
C GLN A 271 -5.92 10.89 2.76
N ASP A 272 -5.81 10.38 3.99
CA ASP A 272 -5.26 11.12 5.13
C ASP A 272 -3.79 11.53 4.90
N ALA A 273 -2.99 10.62 4.31
CA ALA A 273 -1.61 10.91 3.94
C ALA A 273 -1.53 11.95 2.81
N LEU A 274 -2.43 11.90 1.82
CA LEU A 274 -2.50 12.87 0.72
C LEU A 274 -2.91 14.28 1.17
N VAL A 275 -3.83 14.39 2.13
CA VAL A 275 -4.18 15.68 2.76
C VAL A 275 -2.94 16.32 3.36
N SER A 276 -2.14 15.53 4.08
CA SER A 276 -0.87 15.99 4.67
C SER A 276 0.18 16.47 3.65
N LEU A 277 0.08 16.07 2.39
CA LEU A 277 0.97 16.50 1.30
C LEU A 277 0.47 17.77 0.58
N THR A 278 -0.84 18.01 0.58
CA THR A 278 -1.49 19.00 -0.27
C THR A 278 -2.04 20.22 0.48
N GLY A 279 -2.22 20.16 1.80
CA GLY A 279 -2.67 21.30 2.62
C GLY A 279 -2.77 21.01 4.11
#